data_AF-A0A428NSN3-F1
#
_entry.id   AF-A0A428NSN3-F1
#
_cell.length_a   1.000
_cell.length_b   1.000
_cell.length_c   1.000
_cell.angle_alpha   90.00
_cell.angle_beta   90.00
_cell.angle_gamma   90.00
#
_symmetry.space_group_name_H-M   'P 1'
#
loop_
_entity.id
_entity.type
_entity.pdbx_description
1 polymer ?
#
loop_
_entity_poly.entity_id
_entity_poly.type
_entity_poly.pdbx_seq_one_letter_code
_entity_poly.pdbx_strand_id
1 'polypeptide(L)'
;MPEGLAISPDGQWAVTANLERSTPALDSPDQGFFSSLSLLRLDLKTGSLSTVGTYAFDEILPEGVVFDSSSRFVAVTTFDQYDGKSPGGSVDFWRISGDHADVNRVEFVETSYSIPVTRGVHSIALQQ
;
A
#
# COMPACT_ATOMS: atom_id res chain seq x y z
N MET A 1 -10.81 1.05 -6.81
CA MET A 1 -10.81 -0.42 -7.01
C MET A 1 -9.60 -0.97 -6.28
N PRO A 2 -9.76 -1.90 -5.34
CA PRO A 2 -8.63 -2.63 -4.76
C PRO A 2 -8.03 -3.58 -5.80
N GLU A 3 -6.70 -3.68 -5.85
CA GLU A 3 -5.96 -4.58 -6.72
C GLU A 3 -5.12 -5.55 -5.89
N GLY A 4 -4.19 -5.02 -5.10
CA GLY A 4 -3.42 -5.80 -4.14
C GLY A 4 -4.17 -6.06 -2.84
N LEU A 5 -3.99 -7.25 -2.26
CA LEU A 5 -4.40 -7.58 -0.89
C LEU A 5 -3.33 -8.46 -0.23
N ALA A 6 -2.91 -8.09 0.97
CA ALA A 6 -2.07 -8.93 1.83
C ALA A 6 -2.63 -9.00 3.24
N ILE A 7 -2.43 -10.14 3.91
CA ILE A 7 -2.71 -10.35 5.33
C ILE A 7 -1.37 -10.48 6.05
N SER A 8 -1.24 -9.88 7.22
CA SER A 8 -0.01 -9.95 8.02
C SER A 8 0.24 -11.37 8.56
N PRO A 9 1.51 -11.76 8.77
CA PRO A 9 1.85 -13.07 9.34
C PRO A 9 1.17 -13.38 10.69
N ASP A 10 0.93 -12.38 11.52
CA ASP A 10 0.20 -12.54 12.79
C ASP A 10 -1.33 -12.56 12.65
N GLY A 11 -1.84 -12.36 11.44
CA GLY A 11 -3.26 -12.40 11.09
C GLY A 11 -4.08 -11.23 11.64
N GLN A 12 -3.46 -10.20 12.22
CA GLN A 12 -4.19 -9.06 12.80
C GLN A 12 -4.57 -8.00 11.77
N TRP A 13 -3.81 -7.90 10.69
CA TRP A 13 -3.91 -6.82 9.71
C TRP A 13 -4.12 -7.36 8.30
N ALA A 14 -4.82 -6.56 7.50
CA ALA A 14 -4.78 -6.67 6.05
C ALA A 14 -4.57 -5.29 5.44
N VAL A 15 -3.91 -5.24 4.28
CA VAL A 15 -3.74 -4.01 3.50
C VAL A 15 -4.23 -4.25 2.08
N THR A 16 -4.99 -3.29 1.55
CA THR A 16 -5.35 -3.25 0.14
C THR A 16 -4.68 -2.07 -0.55
N ALA A 17 -4.17 -2.32 -1.76
CA ALA A 17 -3.77 -1.26 -2.67
C ALA A 17 -4.92 -0.88 -3.58
N ASN A 18 -5.26 0.41 -3.64
CA ASN A 18 -6.41 0.92 -4.35
C ASN A 18 -5.94 1.86 -5.47
N LEU A 19 -6.36 1.59 -6.69
CA LEU A 19 -5.84 2.33 -7.85
C LEU A 19 -6.40 3.74 -7.99
N GLU A 20 -7.58 4.04 -7.42
CA GLU A 20 -8.23 5.37 -7.47
C GLU A 20 -8.20 6.07 -8.84
N ARG A 21 -8.44 5.30 -9.92
CA ARG A 21 -8.38 5.78 -11.31
C ARG A 21 -6.99 6.29 -11.73
N SER A 22 -5.93 5.66 -11.25
CA SER A 22 -4.56 5.85 -11.76
C SER A 22 -4.27 5.06 -13.06
N THR A 23 -5.22 4.26 -13.55
CA THR A 23 -5.11 3.48 -14.80
C THR A 23 -5.21 4.26 -16.11
N PRO A 24 -5.98 5.35 -16.23
CA PRO A 24 -6.05 6.11 -17.47
C PRO A 24 -4.70 6.74 -17.85
N ALA A 25 -4.64 7.30 -19.06
CA ALA A 25 -3.50 8.11 -19.46
C ALA A 25 -3.46 9.41 -18.65
N LEU A 26 -2.26 9.94 -18.37
CA LEU A 26 -2.07 11.14 -17.55
C LEU A 26 -2.77 12.40 -18.09
N ASP A 27 -3.04 12.46 -19.39
CA ASP A 27 -3.76 13.55 -20.07
C ASP A 27 -5.28 13.32 -20.16
N SER A 28 -5.78 12.20 -19.63
CA SER A 28 -7.20 11.87 -19.63
C SER A 28 -7.98 12.71 -18.61
N PRO A 29 -9.18 13.22 -18.94
CA PRO A 29 -10.06 13.87 -17.97
C PRO A 29 -10.55 12.91 -16.87
N ASP A 30 -10.38 11.61 -17.08
CA ASP A 30 -10.77 10.53 -16.17
C ASP A 30 -9.66 10.13 -15.20
N GLN A 31 -8.49 10.75 -15.29
CA GLN A 31 -7.31 10.47 -14.48
C GLN A 31 -7.52 10.92 -13.02
N GLY A 32 -7.28 10.00 -12.08
CA GLY A 32 -7.14 10.33 -10.66
C GLY A 32 -5.79 10.99 -10.36
N PHE A 33 -5.73 11.77 -9.29
CA PHE A 33 -4.50 12.49 -8.90
C PHE A 33 -3.63 11.74 -7.89
N PHE A 34 -4.14 10.65 -7.34
CA PHE A 34 -3.47 9.83 -6.33
C PHE A 34 -3.99 8.39 -6.43
N SER A 35 -3.27 7.45 -5.82
CA SER A 35 -3.77 6.13 -5.44
C SER A 35 -3.91 6.06 -3.91
N SER A 36 -4.40 4.95 -3.35
CA SER A 36 -4.52 4.86 -1.89
C SER A 36 -4.20 3.48 -1.37
N LEU A 37 -3.82 3.39 -0.09
CA LEU A 37 -3.74 2.14 0.65
C LEU A 37 -4.77 2.15 1.78
N SER A 38 -5.50 1.06 1.96
CA SER A 38 -6.38 0.88 3.12
C SER A 38 -5.76 -0.10 4.11
N LEU A 39 -5.61 0.33 5.37
CA LEU A 39 -5.31 -0.58 6.48
C LEU A 39 -6.61 -1.11 7.07
N LEU A 40 -6.69 -2.43 7.19
CA LEU A 40 -7.85 -3.16 7.69
C LEU A 40 -7.42 -4.01 8.89
N ARG A 41 -8.33 -4.17 9.86
CA ARG A 41 -8.19 -5.13 10.95
C ARG A 41 -8.96 -6.40 10.61
N LEU A 42 -8.33 -7.55 10.80
CA LEU A 42 -8.94 -8.86 10.60
C LEU A 42 -9.37 -9.46 11.94
N ASP A 43 -10.65 -9.79 12.06
CA ASP A 43 -11.15 -10.61 13.17
C ASP A 43 -10.93 -12.09 12.84
N LEU A 44 -9.96 -12.73 13.49
CA LEU A 44 -9.62 -14.13 13.27
C LEU A 44 -10.72 -15.13 13.65
N LYS A 45 -11.70 -14.74 14.48
CA LYS A 45 -12.80 -15.62 14.86
C LYS A 45 -13.90 -15.63 13.79
N THR A 46 -14.16 -14.47 13.19
CA THR A 46 -15.28 -14.29 12.26
C THR A 46 -14.85 -14.20 10.80
N GLY A 47 -13.56 -13.97 10.54
CA GLY A 47 -13.01 -13.65 9.22
C GLY A 47 -13.39 -12.26 8.71
N SER A 48 -13.99 -11.41 9.55
CA SER A 48 -14.47 -10.09 9.13
C SER A 48 -13.34 -9.07 9.07
N LEU A 49 -13.40 -8.19 8.06
CA LEU A 49 -12.50 -7.05 7.91
C LEU A 49 -13.20 -5.76 8.34
N SER A 50 -12.52 -4.93 9.11
CA SER A 50 -12.96 -3.56 9.42
C SER A 50 -11.87 -2.55 9.04
N THR A 51 -12.28 -1.43 8.45
CA THR A 51 -11.34 -0.39 8.02
C THR A 51 -10.80 0.37 9.22
N VAL A 52 -9.48 0.45 9.34
CA VAL A 52 -8.78 1.32 10.28
C VAL A 52 -8.63 2.71 9.67
N GLY A 53 -8.21 2.77 8.40
CA GLY A 53 -8.07 4.00 7.65
C GLY A 53 -7.72 3.75 6.19
N THR A 54 -7.90 4.78 5.36
CA THR A 54 -7.46 4.84 3.97
C THR A 54 -6.54 6.04 3.81
N TYR A 55 -5.38 5.81 3.23
CA TYR A 55 -4.25 6.74 3.19
C TYR A 55 -3.92 7.02 1.73
N ALA A 56 -3.86 8.31 1.38
CA ALA A 56 -3.43 8.71 0.04
C ALA A 56 -1.99 8.25 -0.19
N PHE A 57 -1.72 7.87 -1.43
CA PHE A 57 -0.43 7.40 -1.88
C PHE A 57 -0.17 8.05 -3.24
N ASP A 58 0.89 8.84 -3.34
CA ASP A 58 1.15 9.71 -4.49
C ASP A 58 1.82 8.96 -5.66
N GLU A 59 1.42 7.71 -5.87
CA GLU A 59 2.02 6.80 -6.85
C GLU A 59 0.97 6.24 -7.82
N ILE A 60 1.40 5.85 -9.02
CA ILE A 60 0.54 5.33 -10.09
C ILE A 60 0.47 3.82 -10.00
N LEU A 61 -0.76 3.28 -9.98
CA LEU A 61 -1.04 1.84 -9.98
C LEU A 61 -0.22 1.07 -8.94
N PRO A 62 -0.50 1.25 -7.64
CA PRO A 62 0.02 0.35 -6.63
C PRO A 62 -0.69 -1.01 -6.76
N GLU A 63 0.07 -2.08 -7.01
CA GLU A 63 -0.53 -3.37 -7.38
C GLU A 63 -0.17 -4.50 -6.41
N GLY A 64 1.12 -4.71 -6.17
CA GLY A 64 1.63 -5.74 -5.28
C GLY A 64 1.78 -5.20 -3.87
N VAL A 65 1.33 -5.97 -2.86
CA VAL A 65 1.51 -5.64 -1.45
C VAL A 65 1.96 -6.88 -0.69
N VAL A 66 2.95 -6.74 0.20
CA VAL A 66 3.40 -7.81 1.10
C VAL A 66 3.77 -7.27 2.47
N PHE A 67 3.45 -8.03 3.52
CA PHE A 67 3.90 -7.77 4.88
C PHE A 67 5.25 -8.40 5.16
N ASP A 68 6.13 -7.70 5.85
CA ASP A 68 7.34 -8.30 6.41
C ASP A 68 7.03 -9.33 7.52
N SER A 69 8.04 -10.10 7.92
CA SER A 69 7.88 -11.15 8.95
C SER A 69 7.50 -10.58 10.32
N SER A 70 7.75 -9.30 10.59
CA SER A 70 7.34 -8.67 11.85
C SER A 70 5.87 -8.27 11.89
N SER A 71 5.14 -8.34 10.78
CA SER A 71 3.74 -7.85 10.64
C SER A 71 3.61 -6.33 10.83
N ARG A 72 4.70 -5.56 10.73
CA ARG A 72 4.71 -4.10 11.01
C ARG A 72 5.09 -3.26 9.82
N PHE A 73 5.72 -3.85 8.81
CA PHE A 73 6.08 -3.15 7.59
C PHE A 73 5.38 -3.79 6.40
N VAL A 74 5.06 -2.96 5.43
CA VAL A 74 4.44 -3.36 4.17
C VAL A 74 5.30 -2.82 3.04
N ALA A 75 5.64 -3.67 2.08
CA ALA A 75 6.23 -3.26 0.82
C ALA A 75 5.14 -3.22 -0.26
N VAL A 76 5.13 -2.17 -1.06
CA VAL A 76 4.14 -1.93 -2.12
C VAL A 76 4.85 -1.72 -3.44
N THR A 77 4.45 -2.42 -4.49
CA THR A 77 4.98 -2.17 -5.84
C THR A 77 4.13 -1.12 -6.53
N THR A 78 4.79 -0.16 -7.16
CA THR A 78 4.14 0.91 -7.93
C THR A 78 4.58 0.83 -9.38
N PHE A 79 3.63 1.00 -10.28
CA PHE A 79 3.88 0.86 -11.70
C PHE A 79 4.74 2.01 -12.24
N ASP A 80 4.46 3.24 -11.80
CA ASP A 80 5.06 4.51 -12.25
C ASP A 80 4.81 5.61 -11.20
N GLN A 81 5.37 6.80 -11.41
CA GLN A 81 5.23 7.94 -10.49
C GLN A 81 4.58 9.16 -11.15
N TYR A 82 3.85 9.97 -10.37
CA TYR A 82 3.25 11.22 -10.88
C TYR A 82 4.26 12.38 -11.00
N ASP A 83 5.43 12.29 -10.37
CA ASP A 83 6.32 13.45 -10.16
C ASP A 83 7.06 13.91 -11.44
N GLY A 84 7.11 13.07 -12.47
CA GLY A 84 7.82 13.31 -13.73
C GLY A 84 9.34 13.49 -13.60
N LYS A 85 9.90 13.30 -12.41
CA LYS A 85 11.33 13.46 -12.08
C LYS A 85 12.03 12.12 -11.98
N SER A 86 11.32 11.10 -11.53
CA SER A 86 11.82 9.75 -11.31
C SER A 86 11.16 8.81 -12.33
N PRO A 87 11.80 8.54 -13.48
CA PRO A 87 11.21 7.67 -14.47
C PRO A 87 11.22 6.21 -13.98
N GLY A 88 10.05 5.56 -13.95
CA GLY A 88 9.93 4.14 -13.61
C GLY A 88 9.05 3.88 -12.39
N GLY A 89 8.97 2.62 -12.01
CA GLY A 89 8.23 2.19 -10.83
C GLY A 89 9.11 2.16 -9.58
N SER A 90 8.51 1.85 -8.44
CA SER A 90 9.20 1.70 -7.17
C SER A 90 8.68 0.53 -6.34
N VAL A 91 9.46 0.18 -5.33
CA VAL A 91 8.98 -0.54 -4.15
C VAL A 91 9.04 0.40 -2.96
N ASP A 92 7.86 0.81 -2.49
CA ASP A 92 7.70 1.78 -1.41
C ASP A 92 7.32 1.07 -0.11
N PHE A 93 7.79 1.62 1.00
CA PHE A 93 7.67 0.96 2.29
C PHE A 93 6.78 1.76 3.23
N TRP A 94 5.83 1.08 3.82
CA TRP A 94 4.90 1.62 4.80
C TRP A 94 5.08 0.92 6.14
N ARG A 95 4.74 1.61 7.23
CA ARG A 95 4.83 1.10 8.59
C ARG A 95 3.52 1.29 9.32
N ILE A 96 3.06 0.23 9.98
CA ILE A 96 2.01 0.31 10.99
C ILE A 96 2.68 0.76 12.29
N SER A 97 2.33 1.92 12.83
CA SER A 97 2.72 2.37 14.19
C SER A 97 1.52 2.43 15.12
N GLY A 98 1.77 2.22 16.42
CA GLY A 98 0.82 2.64 17.45
C GLY A 98 1.19 4.03 17.92
N ASP A 99 0.21 4.83 18.36
CA ASP A 99 0.49 6.08 19.06
C ASP A 99 1.05 5.74 20.46
N HIS A 100 2.18 6.33 20.83
CA HIS A 100 2.76 6.16 22.17
C HIS A 100 1.86 6.73 23.27
N ALA A 101 1.00 7.71 22.94
CA ALA A 101 0.06 8.33 23.86
C ALA A 101 -1.31 7.61 23.89
N ASP A 102 -1.67 6.87 22.84
CA ASP A 102 -2.90 6.07 22.77
C ASP A 102 -2.65 4.73 22.08
N VAL A 103 -2.54 3.67 22.87
CA VAL A 103 -2.31 2.30 22.40
C VAL A 103 -3.40 1.76 21.48
N ASN A 104 -4.58 2.39 21.46
CA ASN A 104 -5.67 2.03 20.54
C ASN A 104 -5.60 2.77 19.21
N ARG A 105 -4.82 3.86 19.14
CA ARG A 105 -4.63 4.60 17.91
C ARG A 105 -3.54 3.92 17.09
N VAL A 106 -3.96 3.47 15.91
CA VAL A 106 -3.10 2.84 14.92
C VAL A 106 -2.91 3.80 13.77
N GLU A 107 -1.67 4.00 13.38
CA GLU A 107 -1.29 4.81 12.24
C GLU A 107 -0.63 3.93 11.19
N PHE A 108 -0.88 4.23 9.93
CA PHE A 108 -0.23 3.60 8.79
C PHE A 108 0.45 4.70 8.00
N VAL A 109 1.78 4.65 7.98
CA VAL A 109 2.60 5.78 7.57
C VAL A 109 3.60 5.31 6.54
N GLU A 110 3.64 6.01 5.41
CA GLU A 110 4.68 5.86 4.40
C GLU A 110 6.04 6.22 5.01
N THR A 111 7.05 5.41 4.72
CA THR A 111 8.42 5.69 5.12
C THR A 111 9.12 6.54 4.05
N SER A 112 10.24 7.16 4.40
CA SER A 112 11.07 7.87 3.42
C SER A 112 11.94 6.94 2.56
N TYR A 113 11.72 5.62 2.61
CA TYR A 113 12.54 4.65 1.90
C TYR A 113 11.74 4.06 0.73
N SER A 114 12.38 4.09 -0.44
CA SER A 114 11.85 3.58 -1.69
C SER A 114 13.00 2.96 -2.49
N ILE A 115 12.71 1.86 -3.20
CA ILE A 115 13.66 1.21 -4.09
C ILE A 115 13.19 1.44 -5.53
N PRO A 116 13.94 2.19 -6.36
CA PRO A 116 13.58 2.38 -7.75
C PRO A 116 13.73 1.07 -8.52
N VAL A 117 12.75 0.80 -9.39
CA VAL A 117 12.75 -0.36 -10.28
C VAL A 117 12.29 0.07 -11.68
N THR A 118 12.30 -0.88 -12.62
CA THR A 118 11.72 -0.61 -13.95
C THR A 118 10.23 -0.37 -13.83
N ARG A 119 9.71 0.51 -14.69
CA ARG A 119 8.27 0.71 -14.88
C ARG A 119 7.53 -0.62 -15.06
N GLY A 120 6.38 -0.76 -14.42
CA GLY A 120 5.58 -1.97 -14.49
C GLY A 120 6.08 -3.09 -13.60
N VAL A 121 6.43 -2.79 -12.35
CA VAL A 121 6.50 -3.82 -11.31
C VAL A 121 5.08 -4.08 -10.79
N HIS A 122 4.62 -5.33 -10.91
CA HIS A 122 3.25 -5.71 -10.53
C HIS A 122 3.21 -6.68 -9.34
N SER A 123 4.30 -7.39 -9.09
CA SER A 123 4.32 -8.50 -8.14
C SER A 123 5.55 -8.47 -7.27
N ILE A 124 5.34 -8.73 -5.99
CA ILE A 124 6.38 -8.88 -4.99
C ILE A 124 6.00 -10.03 -4.07
N ALA A 125 7.00 -10.76 -3.60
CA ALA A 125 6.83 -11.85 -2.65
C ALA A 125 8.02 -11.87 -1.69
N LEU A 126 7.77 -12.22 -0.45
CA LEU A 126 8.84 -12.61 0.47
C LEU A 126 9.22 -14.05 0.20
N GLN A 127 10.52 -14.32 0.13
CA GLN A 127 11.02 -15.70 0.15
C GLN A 127 10.81 -16.26 1.55
N GLN A 128 10.19 -17.45 1.60
CA GLN A 128 9.99 -18.24 2.82
C GLN A 128 11.13 -19.25 2.99
#